data_AF-A0A8S2W5V8-F1
#
_entry.id   AF-A0A8S2W5V8-F1
#
_cell.length_a   1.000
_cell.length_b   1.000
_cell.length_c   1.000
_cell.angle_alpha   90.00
_cell.angle_beta   90.00
_cell.angle_gamma   90.00
#
_symmetry.space_group_name_H-M   'P 1'
#
loop_
_entity.id
_entity.type
_entity.pdbx_description
1 polymer ?
#
loop_
_entity_poly.entity_id
_entity_poly.type
_entity_poly.pdbx_seq_one_letter_code
_entity_poly.pdbx_strand_id
1 'polypeptide(L)'
;ASDYNNIGWYYGLNKQYDLGVEYCTKSTDIYEEFSLLETDQEKSYSNVLNSLGVIYYGIGNIEKAFDYCQKSMKILEKLSCNDFSANAFNYEIFANIYLNKGEQETAIDYYKKSLDLLKTSRPHDHRSRERIEKKLAEINCEQNFEI
;
A
#
# COMPACT_ATOMS: atom_id res chain seq x y z
N ALA A 1 -10.37 -11.68 13.52
CA ALA A 1 -9.98 -11.01 12.26
C ALA A 1 -8.66 -10.25 12.43
N SER A 2 -8.59 -9.23 13.31
CA SER A 2 -7.37 -8.45 13.58
C SER A 2 -6.11 -9.28 13.88
N ASP A 3 -6.23 -10.37 14.66
CA ASP A 3 -5.08 -11.21 14.99
C ASP A 3 -4.51 -11.92 13.77
N TYR A 4 -5.38 -12.41 12.88
CA TYR A 4 -4.95 -13.00 11.60
C TYR A 4 -4.26 -11.96 10.72
N ASN A 5 -4.73 -10.71 10.72
CA ASN A 5 -4.03 -9.64 10.01
C ASN A 5 -2.62 -9.40 10.56
N ASN A 6 -2.48 -9.34 11.89
CA ASN A 6 -1.17 -9.14 12.53
C ASN A 6 -0.18 -10.27 12.19
N ILE A 7 -0.68 -11.52 12.17
CA ILE A 7 0.11 -12.69 11.78
C ILE A 7 0.49 -12.62 10.30
N GLY A 8 -0.48 -12.31 9.42
CA GLY A 8 -0.24 -12.17 7.99
C GLY A 8 0.77 -11.07 7.68
N TRP A 9 0.65 -9.92 8.34
CA TRP A 9 1.63 -8.83 8.27
C TRP A 9 3.03 -9.26 8.71
N TYR A 10 3.13 -9.97 9.83
CA TYR A 10 4.41 -10.49 10.32
C TYR A 10 5.09 -11.40 9.29
N TYR A 11 4.35 -12.34 8.70
CA TYR A 11 4.90 -13.21 7.65
C TYR A 11 5.27 -12.44 6.38
N GLY A 12 4.44 -11.47 5.97
CA GLY A 12 4.72 -10.58 4.85
C GLY A 12 6.01 -9.79 5.02
N LEU A 13 6.25 -9.21 6.20
CA LEU A 13 7.49 -8.52 6.53
C LEU A 13 8.72 -9.43 6.49
N ASN A 14 8.56 -10.70 6.86
CA ASN A 14 9.61 -11.72 6.80
C ASN A 14 9.73 -12.37 5.41
N LYS A 15 9.07 -11.82 4.38
CA LYS A 15 9.05 -12.33 3.00
C LYS A 15 8.52 -13.77 2.87
N GLN A 16 7.82 -14.26 3.89
CA GLN A 16 7.09 -15.52 3.85
C GLN A 16 5.71 -15.25 3.25
N TYR A 17 5.71 -14.90 1.96
CA TYR A 17 4.55 -14.30 1.31
C TYR A 17 3.34 -15.23 1.27
N ASP A 18 3.54 -16.53 1.06
CA ASP A 18 2.44 -17.51 1.01
C ASP A 18 1.65 -17.53 2.33
N LEU A 19 2.38 -17.61 3.47
CA LEU A 19 1.78 -17.52 4.80
C LEU A 19 1.15 -16.15 5.05
N GLY A 20 1.81 -15.08 4.60
CA GLY A 20 1.26 -13.73 4.70
C GLY A 20 -0.11 -13.60 4.02
N VAL A 21 -0.20 -14.06 2.77
CA VAL A 21 -1.46 -14.08 2.02
C VAL A 21 -2.49 -14.97 2.70
N GLU A 22 -2.10 -16.18 3.14
CA GLU A 22 -3.02 -17.12 3.79
C GLU A 22 -3.69 -16.49 5.02
N TYR A 23 -2.90 -15.92 5.94
CA TYR A 23 -3.42 -15.35 7.17
C TYR A 23 -4.21 -14.05 6.94
N CYS A 24 -3.76 -13.18 6.03
CA CYS A 24 -4.56 -12.02 5.67
C CYS A 24 -5.88 -12.41 4.97
N THR A 25 -5.90 -13.47 4.15
CA THR A 25 -7.13 -13.98 3.52
C THR A 25 -8.11 -14.51 4.56
N LYS A 26 -7.65 -15.28 5.56
CA LYS A 26 -8.49 -15.68 6.69
C LYS A 26 -9.10 -14.48 7.42
N SER A 27 -8.38 -13.37 7.49
CA SER A 27 -8.91 -12.14 8.06
C SER A 27 -9.97 -11.48 7.16
N THR A 28 -9.78 -11.44 5.84
CA THR A 28 -10.77 -10.90 4.90
C THR A 28 -12.03 -11.74 4.88
N ASP A 29 -11.92 -13.07 4.87
CA ASP A 29 -13.06 -13.98 4.87
C ASP A 29 -13.97 -13.70 6.07
N ILE A 30 -13.39 -13.52 7.26
CA ILE A 30 -14.17 -13.16 8.46
C ILE A 30 -14.89 -11.83 8.27
N TYR A 31 -14.20 -10.79 7.77
CA TYR A 31 -14.84 -9.49 7.56
C TYR A 31 -15.94 -9.54 6.49
N GLU A 32 -15.80 -10.38 5.47
CA GLU A 32 -16.76 -10.53 4.37
C GLU A 32 -17.98 -11.39 4.78
N GLU A 33 -17.83 -12.30 5.75
CA GLU A 33 -18.95 -13.03 6.34
C GLU A 33 -19.91 -12.12 7.12
N PHE A 34 -19.42 -11.00 7.66
CA PHE A 34 -20.27 -10.01 8.32
C PHE A 34 -20.92 -9.07 7.30
N SER A 35 -22.23 -9.23 7.09
CA SER A 35 -22.99 -8.43 6.10
C SER A 35 -23.06 -6.93 6.42
N LEU A 36 -22.83 -6.53 7.68
CA LEU A 36 -22.78 -5.14 8.12
C LEU A 36 -21.63 -4.97 9.09
N LEU A 37 -20.58 -4.28 8.65
CA LEU A 37 -19.45 -3.91 9.48
C LEU A 37 -19.76 -2.59 10.19
N GLU A 38 -19.48 -2.53 11.49
CA GLU A 38 -19.40 -1.26 12.22
C GLU A 38 -18.21 -0.43 11.72
N THR A 39 -18.22 0.89 11.94
CA THR A 39 -17.16 1.82 11.49
C THR A 39 -15.74 1.34 11.84
N ASP A 40 -15.53 0.85 13.06
CA ASP A 40 -14.22 0.36 13.51
C ASP A 40 -13.82 -0.94 12.81
N GLN A 41 -14.79 -1.77 12.44
CA GLN A 41 -14.56 -3.00 11.68
C GLN A 41 -14.30 -2.69 10.21
N GLU A 42 -14.99 -1.72 9.60
CA GLU A 42 -14.68 -1.24 8.24
C GLU A 42 -13.24 -0.71 8.17
N LYS A 43 -12.82 0.08 9.17
CA LYS A 43 -11.43 0.56 9.27
C LYS A 43 -10.45 -0.60 9.45
N SER A 44 -10.79 -1.59 10.27
CA SER A 44 -9.93 -2.75 10.46
C SER A 44 -9.83 -3.58 9.19
N TYR A 45 -10.92 -3.76 8.44
CA TYR A 45 -10.95 -4.43 7.14
C TYR A 45 -10.11 -3.70 6.10
N SER A 46 -10.16 -2.36 6.03
CA SER A 46 -9.26 -1.60 5.16
C SER A 46 -7.79 -1.84 5.46
N ASN A 47 -7.43 -1.98 6.74
CA ASN A 47 -6.05 -2.31 7.11
C ASN A 47 -5.62 -3.70 6.61
N VAL A 48 -6.51 -4.69 6.63
CA VAL A 48 -6.23 -6.03 6.07
C VAL A 48 -6.00 -5.95 4.56
N LEU A 49 -6.86 -5.22 3.86
CA LEU A 49 -6.73 -5.02 2.41
C LEU A 49 -5.40 -4.32 2.09
N ASN A 50 -5.01 -3.31 2.85
CA ASN A 50 -3.70 -2.68 2.70
C ASN A 50 -2.54 -3.67 2.95
N SER A 51 -2.63 -4.52 3.99
CA SER A 51 -1.63 -5.56 4.25
C SER A 51 -1.50 -6.54 3.09
N LEU A 52 -2.61 -6.97 2.48
CA LEU A 52 -2.59 -7.78 1.24
C LEU A 52 -1.93 -7.02 0.09
N GLY A 53 -2.24 -5.73 -0.07
CA GLY A 53 -1.60 -4.86 -1.05
C GLY A 53 -0.07 -4.86 -0.93
N VAL A 54 0.44 -4.68 0.29
CA VAL A 54 1.89 -4.73 0.58
C VAL A 54 2.49 -6.09 0.26
N ILE A 55 1.82 -7.17 0.67
CA ILE A 55 2.31 -8.53 0.45
C ILE A 55 2.40 -8.85 -1.04
N TYR A 56 1.35 -8.54 -1.81
CA TYR A 56 1.34 -8.75 -3.26
C TYR A 56 2.36 -7.87 -4.00
N TYR A 57 2.59 -6.65 -3.52
CA TYR A 57 3.68 -5.82 -4.03
C TYR A 57 5.04 -6.47 -3.76
N GLY A 58 5.25 -7.03 -2.57
CA GLY A 58 6.46 -7.77 -2.22
C GLY A 58 6.68 -9.05 -3.06
N ILE A 59 5.61 -9.73 -3.46
CA ILE A 59 5.63 -10.86 -4.40
C ILE A 59 6.01 -10.40 -5.83
N GLY A 60 5.82 -9.11 -6.15
CA GLY A 60 5.95 -8.57 -7.50
C GLY A 60 4.66 -8.63 -8.32
N ASN A 61 3.53 -9.01 -7.70
CA ASN A 61 2.21 -8.96 -8.34
C ASN A 61 1.59 -7.57 -8.16
N ILE A 62 2.02 -6.65 -9.02
CA ILE A 62 1.63 -5.23 -8.96
C ILE A 62 0.13 -5.03 -9.21
N GLU A 63 -0.49 -5.83 -10.07
CA GLU A 63 -1.92 -5.74 -10.37
C GLU A 63 -2.78 -6.08 -9.15
N LYS A 64 -2.51 -7.21 -8.47
CA LYS A 64 -3.23 -7.52 -7.23
C LYS A 64 -2.96 -6.50 -6.13
N ALA A 65 -1.72 -6.01 -6.03
CA ALA A 65 -1.38 -4.97 -5.07
C ALA A 65 -2.25 -3.73 -5.27
N PHE A 66 -2.40 -3.28 -6.53
CA PHE A 66 -3.28 -2.18 -6.90
C PHE A 66 -4.73 -2.40 -6.45
N ASP A 67 -5.30 -3.56 -6.80
CA ASP A 67 -6.70 -3.86 -6.51
C ASP A 67 -6.99 -3.79 -5.01
N TYR A 68 -6.10 -4.38 -4.19
CA TYR A 68 -6.26 -4.37 -2.73
C TYR A 68 -6.07 -2.97 -2.14
N CYS A 69 -5.07 -2.21 -2.61
CA CYS A 69 -4.85 -0.82 -2.20
C CYS A 69 -6.05 0.07 -2.57
N GLN A 70 -6.61 -0.08 -3.77
CA GLN A 70 -7.78 0.69 -4.20
C GLN A 70 -9.02 0.37 -3.36
N LYS A 71 -9.25 -0.91 -3.04
CA LYS A 71 -10.34 -1.33 -2.12
C LYS A 71 -10.16 -0.71 -0.74
N SER A 72 -8.94 -0.74 -0.19
CA SER A 72 -8.62 -0.12 1.10
C SER A 72 -8.90 1.39 1.09
N MET A 73 -8.43 2.12 0.07
CA MET A 73 -8.63 3.57 -0.05
C MET A 73 -10.11 3.94 -0.10
N LYS A 74 -10.90 3.20 -0.88
CA LYS A 74 -12.35 3.45 -1.00
C LYS A 74 -13.07 3.36 0.35
N ILE A 75 -12.65 2.44 1.21
CA ILE A 75 -13.20 2.33 2.57
C ILE A 75 -12.73 3.50 3.44
N LEU A 76 -11.43 3.82 3.43
CA LEU A 76 -10.89 4.94 4.22
C LEU A 76 -11.52 6.28 3.83
N GLU A 77 -11.75 6.51 2.54
CA GLU A 77 -12.46 7.68 2.00
C GLU A 77 -13.91 7.72 2.49
N LYS A 78 -14.64 6.59 2.42
CA LYS A 78 -16.01 6.48 2.96
C LYS A 78 -16.06 6.84 4.44
N LEU A 79 -15.07 6.40 5.20
CA LEU A 79 -14.96 6.65 6.64
C LEU A 79 -14.43 8.05 6.99
N SER A 80 -14.06 8.87 6.00
CA SER A 80 -13.34 10.14 6.22
C SER A 80 -12.11 9.97 7.12
N CYS A 81 -11.46 8.80 7.06
CA CYS A 81 -10.32 8.45 7.88
C CYS A 81 -9.03 8.71 7.10
N ASN A 82 -8.30 9.76 7.51
CA ASN A 82 -6.98 10.06 6.94
C ASN A 82 -5.90 9.23 7.62
N ASP A 83 -5.74 7.98 7.18
CA ASP A 83 -4.56 7.17 7.54
C ASP A 83 -3.38 7.54 6.61
N PHE A 84 -2.54 8.45 7.10
CA PHE A 84 -1.41 8.98 6.33
C PHE A 84 -0.42 7.90 5.87
N SER A 85 -0.18 6.87 6.68
CA SER A 85 0.80 5.82 6.35
C SER A 85 0.24 4.83 5.34
N ALA A 86 -1.03 4.41 5.46
CA ALA A 86 -1.68 3.57 4.46
C ALA A 86 -1.81 4.29 3.11
N ASN A 87 -2.24 5.56 3.13
CA ASN A 87 -2.38 6.36 1.91
C ASN A 87 -1.05 6.64 1.21
N ALA A 88 0.03 6.85 1.97
CA ALA A 88 1.35 6.99 1.38
C ALA A 88 1.77 5.74 0.60
N PHE A 89 1.59 4.55 1.18
CA PHE A 89 1.94 3.31 0.49
C PHE A 89 1.09 3.08 -0.77
N ASN A 90 -0.20 3.39 -0.72
CA ASN A 90 -1.07 3.29 -1.90
C ASN A 90 -0.59 4.20 -3.04
N TYR A 91 -0.20 5.44 -2.73
CA TYR A 91 0.39 6.34 -3.74
C TYR A 91 1.72 5.83 -4.29
N GLU A 92 2.55 5.16 -3.48
CA GLU A 92 3.78 4.52 -3.97
C GLU A 92 3.47 3.42 -5.01
N ILE A 93 2.47 2.55 -4.75
CA ILE A 93 2.05 1.52 -5.71
C ILE A 93 1.52 2.15 -6.99
N PHE A 94 0.69 3.19 -6.89
CA PHE A 94 0.15 3.86 -8.07
C PHE A 94 1.28 4.44 -8.92
N ALA A 95 2.26 5.08 -8.28
CA ALA A 95 3.43 5.59 -8.97
C ALA A 95 4.19 4.48 -9.72
N ASN A 96 4.44 3.33 -9.08
CA ASN A 96 5.08 2.19 -9.74
C ASN A 96 4.30 1.67 -10.95
N ILE A 97 2.97 1.68 -10.90
CA ILE A 97 2.11 1.24 -12.01
C ILE A 97 2.21 2.20 -13.18
N TYR A 98 2.13 3.50 -12.93
CA TYR A 98 2.28 4.50 -13.97
C TYR A 98 3.68 4.47 -14.58
N LEU A 99 4.71 4.21 -13.76
CA LEU A 99 6.06 4.00 -14.25
C LEU A 99 6.15 2.78 -15.18
N ASN A 100 5.55 1.66 -14.80
CA ASN A 100 5.50 0.45 -15.65
C ASN A 100 4.71 0.66 -16.96
N LYS A 101 3.77 1.62 -16.99
CA LYS A 101 3.04 2.03 -18.20
C LYS A 101 3.81 3.02 -19.08
N GLY A 102 4.99 3.49 -18.64
CA GLY A 102 5.75 4.55 -19.30
C GLY A 102 5.23 5.96 -19.03
N GLU A 103 4.24 6.11 -18.15
CA GLU A 103 3.68 7.41 -17.75
C GLU A 103 4.51 8.02 -16.61
N GLN A 104 5.73 8.42 -16.93
CA GLN A 104 6.74 8.83 -15.94
C GLN A 104 6.33 10.08 -15.15
N GLU A 105 5.74 11.09 -15.80
CA GLU A 105 5.29 12.32 -15.11
C GLU A 105 4.19 12.03 -14.08
N THR A 106 3.22 11.18 -14.45
CA THR A 106 2.15 10.72 -13.55
C THR A 106 2.75 9.94 -12.37
N ALA A 107 3.74 9.09 -12.61
CA ALA A 107 4.43 8.36 -11.56
C ALA A 107 5.13 9.30 -10.57
N ILE A 108 5.83 10.33 -11.06
CA ILE A 108 6.50 11.33 -10.22
C ILE A 108 5.49 12.08 -9.33
N ASP A 109 4.33 12.46 -9.86
CA ASP A 109 3.28 13.13 -9.08
C ASP A 109 2.78 12.25 -7.92
N TYR A 110 2.55 10.97 -8.18
CA TYR A 110 2.14 10.02 -7.14
C TYR A 110 3.25 9.76 -6.11
N TYR A 111 4.52 9.65 -6.52
CA TYR A 111 5.64 9.55 -5.56
C TYR A 111 5.74 10.79 -4.67
N LYS A 112 5.51 11.99 -5.22
CA LYS A 112 5.49 13.24 -4.43
C LYS A 112 4.35 13.25 -3.42
N LYS A 113 3.13 12.88 -3.83
CA LYS A 113 1.98 12.72 -2.92
C LYS A 113 2.28 11.74 -1.79
N SER A 114 2.91 10.62 -2.11
CA SER A 114 3.36 9.64 -1.10
C SER A 114 4.35 10.28 -0.12
N LEU A 115 5.40 10.94 -0.61
CA LEU A 115 6.41 11.59 0.22
C LEU A 115 5.83 12.68 1.12
N ASP A 116 4.88 13.48 0.64
CA ASP A 116 4.29 14.56 1.43
C ASP A 116 3.43 14.01 2.58
N LEU A 117 2.70 12.92 2.36
CA LEU A 117 2.02 12.22 3.44
C LEU A 117 3.02 11.62 4.44
N LEU A 118 4.10 10.99 3.94
CA LEU A 118 5.13 10.43 4.82
C LEU A 118 5.81 11.52 5.64
N LYS A 119 6.12 12.69 5.09
CA LYS A 119 6.71 13.83 5.84
C LYS A 119 5.80 14.34 6.94
N THR A 120 4.49 14.27 6.71
CA THR A 120 3.46 14.66 7.67
C THR A 120 3.24 13.58 8.74
N SER A 121 3.54 12.31 8.45
CA SER A 121 3.53 11.21 9.42
C SER A 121 4.75 11.26 10.35
N ARG A 122 4.59 10.75 11.58
CA ARG A 122 5.63 10.72 12.64
C ARG A 122 6.95 10.10 12.13
N PRO A 123 8.11 10.40 12.74
CA PRO A 123 9.46 10.09 12.22
C PRO A 123 9.83 8.60 12.04
N HIS A 124 8.89 7.65 12.10
CA HIS A 124 9.17 6.20 12.01
C HIS A 124 9.01 5.61 10.60
N ASP A 125 8.62 6.39 9.59
CA ASP A 125 8.48 5.94 8.20
C ASP A 125 9.73 6.15 7.31
N HIS A 126 10.93 6.26 7.92
CA HIS A 126 12.19 6.56 7.22
C HIS A 126 12.46 5.63 6.02
N ARG A 127 12.22 4.33 6.19
CA ARG A 127 12.52 3.31 5.18
C ARG A 127 11.63 3.44 3.92
N SER A 128 10.38 3.88 4.10
CA SER A 128 9.48 4.13 2.97
C SER A 128 9.85 5.42 2.25
N ARG A 129 10.24 6.46 2.98
CA ARG A 129 10.73 7.73 2.40
C ARG A 129 11.98 7.51 1.56
N GLU A 130 13.00 6.85 2.10
CA GLU A 130 14.26 6.54 1.39
C GLU A 130 14.01 5.77 0.09
N ARG A 131 13.08 4.82 0.11
CA ARG A 131 12.75 4.02 -1.08
C ARG A 131 12.15 4.89 -2.19
N ILE A 132 11.24 5.79 -1.84
CA ILE A 132 10.62 6.70 -2.82
C ILE A 132 11.63 7.74 -3.33
N GLU A 133 12.45 8.31 -2.45
CA GLU A 133 13.51 9.25 -2.83
C GLU A 133 14.52 8.63 -3.79
N LYS A 134 14.94 7.39 -3.51
CA LYS A 134 15.82 6.63 -4.41
C LYS A 134 15.16 6.44 -5.79
N LYS A 135 13.89 6.05 -5.82
CA LYS A 135 13.17 5.82 -7.08
C LYS A 135 13.00 7.10 -7.89
N LEU A 136 12.71 8.24 -7.25
CA LEU A 136 12.69 9.54 -7.92
C LEU A 136 14.07 9.94 -8.47
N ALA A 137 15.15 9.64 -7.75
CA ALA A 137 16.51 9.89 -8.23
C ALA A 137 16.85 9.03 -9.46
N GLU A 138 16.47 7.75 -9.48
CA GLU A 138 16.62 6.86 -10.63
C GLU A 138 15.94 7.44 -11.89
N ILE A 139 14.67 7.82 -11.74
CA ILE A 139 13.85 8.44 -12.80
C ILE A 139 14.50 9.71 -13.35
N ASN A 140 14.96 10.61 -12.47
CA ASN A 140 15.61 11.86 -12.88
C ASN A 140 16.97 11.62 -13.56
N CYS A 141 17.71 10.58 -13.13
CA CYS A 141 18.96 10.20 -13.78
C CYS A 141 18.70 9.71 -15.21
N GLU A 142 17.69 8.86 -15.42
CA GLU A 142 17.31 8.35 -16.75
C GLU A 142 16.96 9.49 -17.71
N GLN A 143 16.21 10.50 -17.25
CA GLN A 143 15.87 11.68 -18.07
C GLN A 143 17.08 12.49 -18.54
N ASN A 144 18.16 12.52 -17.75
CA ASN A 144 19.38 13.26 -18.11
C ASN A 144 20.25 12.55 -19.16
N PHE A 145 19.96 11.28 -19.48
CA PHE A 145 20.67 10.53 -20.53
C PHE A 145 19.96 10.51 -21.89
N GLU A 146 18.73 11.04 -21.97
CA GLU A 146 17.94 11.10 -23.20
C GLU A 146 18.06 12.44 -23.97
N ILE A 147 19.01 13.31 -23.57
CA ILE A 147 19.32 14.62 -24.19
C ILE A 147 20.64 14.55 -24.95
#